data_AF-A0A399YPI5-F1
#
_entry.id   AF-A0A399YPI5-F1
#
_cell.length_a   1.000
_cell.length_b   1.000
_cell.length_c   1.000
_cell.angle_alpha   90.00
_cell.angle_beta   90.00
_cell.angle_gamma   90.00
#
_symmetry.space_group_name_H-M   'P 1'
#
loop_
_entity.id
_entity.type
_entity.pdbx_description
1 polymer ?
#
loop_
_entity_poly.entity_id
_entity_poly.type
_entity_poly.pdbx_seq_one_letter_code
_entity_poly.pdbx_strand_id
1 'polypeptide(L)'
;MNLTIGKLRRIQHCATDDGFFVIMALDHRNNLRRALNPTHPEAVGYGDMVAFKRDVVRALAPASSAVLLDPEFGAAQSVAAGALPGCTGLIVAVEATGYTDEPTARRSEVLPGWSVGKIARMGASGVKLLLYYHPEAHNAAQQEALVDEVAAACRAYDMPLFLEPLSFAIDPGKKRLSSAEKRAVVVETARRFTGRGIDVLKAEFPLDVEEEPDEAVWADACRELNEASRTPWVLLSAGVS
;
A
#
# COMPACT_ATOMS: atom_id res chain seq x y z
N MET A 1 -7.80 12.72 16.12
CA MET A 1 -8.31 11.61 15.29
C MET A 1 -9.32 10.85 16.13
N ASN A 2 -10.60 10.83 15.75
CA ASN A 2 -11.61 10.05 16.49
C ASN A 2 -11.82 8.72 15.75
N LEU A 3 -11.08 7.70 16.14
CA LEU A 3 -11.25 6.34 15.61
C LEU A 3 -12.48 5.68 16.26
N THR A 4 -13.25 4.94 15.47
CA THR A 4 -14.26 4.03 16.03
C THR A 4 -13.57 2.87 16.73
N ILE A 5 -14.26 2.21 17.67
CA ILE A 5 -13.69 1.05 18.38
C ILE A 5 -13.32 -0.08 17.40
N GLY A 6 -14.10 -0.27 16.34
CA GLY A 6 -13.78 -1.24 15.29
C GLY A 6 -12.47 -0.92 14.57
N LYS A 7 -12.27 0.33 14.15
CA LYS A 7 -11.00 0.77 13.55
C LYS A 7 -9.83 0.67 14.52
N LEU A 8 -10.00 1.11 15.77
CA LEU A 8 -8.94 1.07 16.78
C LEU A 8 -8.48 -0.37 17.04
N ARG A 9 -9.41 -1.29 17.29
CA ARG A 9 -9.11 -2.70 17.53
C ARG A 9 -8.37 -3.33 16.35
N ARG A 10 -8.80 -3.01 15.13
CA ARG A 10 -8.20 -3.51 13.90
C ARG A 10 -6.79 -2.96 13.67
N ILE A 11 -6.55 -1.68 13.97
CA ILE A 11 -5.20 -1.08 13.92
C ILE A 11 -4.28 -1.74 14.96
N GLN A 12 -4.77 -2.01 16.17
CA GLN A 12 -4.01 -2.72 17.20
C GLN A 12 -3.60 -4.12 16.75
N HIS A 13 -4.48 -4.84 16.04
CA HIS A 13 -4.12 -6.14 15.44
C HIS A 13 -3.06 -6.04 14.34
N CYS A 14 -2.82 -4.85 13.78
CA CYS A 14 -1.79 -4.63 12.79
C CYS A 14 -0.46 -4.13 13.40
N ALA A 15 -0.42 -3.87 14.70
CA ALA A 15 0.74 -3.30 15.40
C ALA A 15 1.33 -4.30 16.40
N THR A 16 2.59 -4.10 16.77
CA THR A 16 3.21 -4.79 17.91
C THR A 16 2.62 -4.28 19.22
N ASP A 17 2.93 -4.96 20.33
CA ASP A 17 2.51 -4.53 21.68
C ASP A 17 3.01 -3.11 22.04
N ASP A 18 4.16 -2.72 21.48
CA ASP A 18 4.74 -1.37 21.61
C ASP A 18 4.13 -0.34 20.64
N GLY A 19 3.15 -0.74 19.82
CA GLY A 19 2.44 0.14 18.90
C GLY A 19 3.14 0.41 17.56
N PHE A 20 4.13 -0.41 17.18
CA PHE A 20 4.82 -0.28 15.90
C PHE A 20 4.18 -1.12 14.80
N PHE A 21 4.19 -0.62 13.57
CA PHE A 21 3.81 -1.40 12.40
C PHE A 21 5.03 -2.15 11.85
N VAL A 22 5.05 -3.47 12.04
CA VAL A 22 6.06 -4.39 11.47
C VAL A 22 5.34 -5.29 10.46
N ILE A 23 5.06 -4.72 9.29
CA ILE A 23 4.15 -5.32 8.30
C ILE A 23 4.95 -5.95 7.17
N MET A 24 4.72 -7.24 6.91
CA MET A 24 5.23 -7.90 5.73
C MET A 24 4.31 -7.66 4.52
N ALA A 25 4.81 -6.99 3.49
CA ALA A 25 4.07 -6.73 2.26
C ALA A 25 4.31 -7.81 1.19
N LEU A 26 3.25 -8.53 0.83
CA LEU A 26 3.28 -9.63 -0.14
C LEU A 26 2.03 -9.62 -1.04
N ASP A 27 1.50 -8.43 -1.36
CA ASP A 27 0.40 -8.20 -2.31
C ASP A 27 0.85 -8.07 -3.77
N HIS A 28 2.16 -8.21 -4.03
CA HIS A 28 2.73 -8.22 -5.36
C HIS A 28 2.12 -9.32 -6.25
N ARG A 29 1.65 -8.93 -7.44
CA ARG A 29 1.06 -9.82 -8.45
C ARG A 29 1.99 -9.95 -9.65
N ASN A 30 1.85 -9.12 -10.67
CA ASN A 30 2.70 -9.20 -11.87
C ASN A 30 4.20 -9.00 -11.59
N ASN A 31 4.55 -8.16 -10.62
CA ASN A 31 5.95 -7.99 -10.20
C ASN A 31 6.52 -9.28 -9.60
N LEU A 32 5.71 -10.03 -8.85
CA LEU A 32 6.13 -11.32 -8.30
C LEU A 32 6.30 -12.37 -9.40
N ARG A 33 5.41 -12.41 -10.41
CA ARG A 33 5.59 -13.27 -11.59
C ARG A 33 6.92 -13.02 -12.27
N ARG A 34 7.26 -11.74 -12.49
CA ARG A 34 8.55 -11.33 -13.06
C ARG A 34 9.74 -11.70 -12.18
N ALA A 35 9.59 -11.65 -10.86
CA ALA A 35 10.65 -12.06 -9.95
C ALA A 35 10.85 -13.58 -9.94
N LEU A 36 9.77 -14.37 -9.98
CA LEU A 36 9.83 -15.84 -9.95
C LEU A 36 10.35 -16.45 -11.25
N ASN A 37 10.00 -15.85 -12.40
CA ASN A 37 10.51 -16.27 -13.69
C ASN A 37 10.76 -15.03 -14.57
N PRO A 38 11.97 -14.43 -14.51
CA PRO A 38 12.29 -13.22 -15.26
C PRO A 38 12.23 -13.41 -16.78
N THR A 39 12.52 -14.62 -17.27
CA THR A 39 12.53 -14.96 -18.70
C THR A 39 11.15 -15.20 -19.26
N HIS A 40 10.25 -15.83 -18.48
CA HIS A 40 8.90 -16.20 -18.88
C HIS A 40 7.89 -15.98 -17.74
N PRO A 41 7.61 -14.71 -17.34
CA PRO A 41 6.72 -14.41 -16.23
C PRO A 41 5.29 -14.97 -16.40
N GLU A 42 4.83 -15.08 -17.64
CA GLU A 42 3.54 -15.64 -18.04
C GLU A 42 3.43 -17.15 -17.77
N ALA A 43 4.56 -17.85 -17.73
CA ALA A 43 4.60 -19.29 -17.47
C ALA A 43 4.39 -19.63 -15.98
N VAL A 44 4.53 -18.66 -15.08
CA VAL A 44 4.27 -18.86 -13.64
C VAL A 44 2.78 -19.15 -13.46
N GLY A 45 2.41 -20.32 -12.94
CA GLY A 45 1.01 -20.70 -12.78
C GLY A 45 0.32 -19.98 -11.62
N TYR A 46 -1.00 -20.12 -11.53
CA TYR A 46 -1.76 -19.75 -10.33
C TYR A 46 -1.23 -20.52 -9.10
N GLY A 47 -1.00 -21.82 -9.26
CA GLY A 47 -0.49 -22.69 -8.20
C GLY A 47 0.87 -22.24 -7.66
N ASP A 48 1.78 -21.83 -8.54
CA ASP A 48 3.12 -21.35 -8.16
C ASP A 48 3.04 -20.06 -7.33
N MET A 49 2.20 -19.12 -7.76
CA MET A 49 1.96 -17.86 -7.04
C MET A 49 1.41 -18.12 -5.63
N VAL A 50 0.41 -18.99 -5.52
CA VAL A 50 -0.20 -19.36 -4.23
C VAL A 50 0.81 -20.09 -3.33
N ALA A 51 1.54 -21.06 -3.88
CA ALA A 51 2.53 -21.85 -3.14
C ALA A 51 3.62 -20.94 -2.57
N PHE A 52 4.21 -20.09 -3.41
CA PHE A 52 5.24 -19.14 -2.97
C PHE A 52 4.72 -18.22 -1.87
N LYS A 53 3.56 -17.57 -2.08
CA LYS A 53 3.00 -16.64 -1.09
C LYS A 53 2.74 -17.33 0.24
N ARG A 54 2.14 -18.51 0.21
CA ARG A 54 1.84 -19.30 1.41
C ARG A 54 3.10 -19.68 2.16
N ASP A 55 4.17 -20.08 1.46
CA ASP A 55 5.41 -20.52 2.10
C ASP A 55 6.13 -19.34 2.78
N VAL A 56 6.14 -18.15 2.13
CA VAL A 56 6.62 -16.91 2.75
C VAL A 56 5.78 -16.52 3.96
N VAL A 57 4.45 -16.55 3.85
CA VAL A 57 3.53 -16.24 4.96
C VAL A 57 3.79 -17.16 6.15
N ARG A 58 3.88 -18.48 5.91
CA ARG A 58 4.12 -19.46 6.98
C ARG A 58 5.44 -19.20 7.71
N ALA A 59 6.47 -18.83 6.98
CA ALA A 59 7.79 -18.61 7.54
C ALA A 59 7.89 -17.28 8.33
N LEU A 60 7.28 -16.20 7.83
CA LEU A 60 7.57 -14.84 8.30
C LEU A 60 6.42 -14.15 9.04
N ALA A 61 5.17 -14.60 8.86
CA ALA A 61 4.02 -14.00 9.56
C ALA A 61 4.14 -14.05 11.09
N PRO A 62 4.70 -15.10 11.75
CA PRO A 62 4.86 -15.11 13.20
C PRO A 62 5.79 -14.01 13.74
N ALA A 63 6.67 -13.46 12.92
CA ALA A 63 7.58 -12.38 13.27
C ALA A 63 7.06 -10.99 12.83
N SER A 64 5.88 -10.93 12.20
CA SER A 64 5.27 -9.70 11.69
C SER A 64 4.06 -9.33 12.55
N SER A 65 3.82 -8.03 12.75
CA SER A 65 2.56 -7.57 13.36
C SER A 65 1.37 -7.76 12.42
N ALA A 66 1.59 -7.61 11.11
CA ALA A 66 0.59 -7.90 10.09
C ALA A 66 1.23 -8.42 8.80
N VAL A 67 0.41 -9.03 7.95
CA VAL A 67 0.76 -9.33 6.56
C VAL A 67 -0.21 -8.61 5.62
N LEU A 68 0.34 -7.91 4.64
CA LEU A 68 -0.41 -7.34 3.52
C LEU A 68 -0.42 -8.34 2.35
N LEU A 69 -1.61 -8.78 1.94
CA LEU A 69 -1.80 -9.76 0.86
C LEU A 69 -2.76 -9.24 -0.21
N ASP A 70 -2.61 -9.75 -1.43
CA ASP A 70 -3.62 -9.55 -2.46
C ASP A 70 -4.74 -10.59 -2.31
N PRO A 71 -5.94 -10.25 -2.76
CA PRO A 71 -7.09 -11.13 -2.61
C PRO A 71 -7.15 -12.29 -3.62
N GLU A 72 -6.34 -12.27 -4.68
CA GLU A 72 -6.40 -13.23 -5.79
C GLU A 72 -5.57 -14.50 -5.51
N PHE A 73 -4.39 -14.34 -4.93
CA PHE A 73 -3.40 -15.39 -4.74
C PHE A 73 -2.96 -15.57 -3.28
N GLY A 74 -3.12 -14.55 -2.43
CA GLY A 74 -2.53 -14.53 -1.10
C GLY A 74 -3.52 -14.74 0.05
N ALA A 75 -4.52 -13.86 0.15
CA ALA A 75 -5.29 -13.68 1.38
C ALA A 75 -6.12 -14.92 1.76
N ALA A 76 -7.04 -15.33 0.89
CA ALA A 76 -7.94 -16.45 1.17
C ALA A 76 -7.16 -17.78 1.32
N GLN A 77 -6.14 -17.97 0.51
CA GLN A 77 -5.32 -19.19 0.45
C GLN A 77 -4.50 -19.34 1.73
N SER A 78 -3.91 -18.25 2.23
CA SER A 78 -3.12 -18.27 3.45
C SER A 78 -3.98 -18.53 4.69
N VAL A 79 -5.19 -17.97 4.74
CA VAL A 79 -6.17 -18.25 5.79
C VAL A 79 -6.63 -19.71 5.73
N ALA A 80 -7.09 -20.17 4.57
CA ALA A 80 -7.62 -21.53 4.40
C ALA A 80 -6.58 -22.62 4.69
N ALA A 81 -5.31 -22.36 4.38
CA ALA A 81 -4.21 -23.28 4.65
C ALA A 81 -3.68 -23.22 6.10
N GLY A 82 -4.21 -22.33 6.95
CA GLY A 82 -3.68 -22.09 8.29
C GLY A 82 -2.24 -21.55 8.30
N ALA A 83 -1.78 -20.96 7.19
CA ALA A 83 -0.42 -20.43 7.08
C ALA A 83 -0.30 -19.07 7.78
N LEU A 84 -1.37 -18.28 7.79
CA LEU A 84 -1.44 -17.02 8.54
C LEU A 84 -1.91 -17.28 9.98
N PRO A 85 -1.11 -16.97 11.02
CA PRO A 85 -1.53 -17.12 12.40
C PRO A 85 -2.74 -16.23 12.72
N GLY A 86 -3.69 -16.73 13.53
CA GLY A 86 -4.89 -15.96 13.89
C GLY A 86 -4.63 -14.73 14.77
N CYS A 87 -3.43 -14.61 15.34
CA CYS A 87 -2.98 -13.43 16.09
C CYS A 87 -2.24 -12.38 15.22
N THR A 88 -1.88 -12.71 13.98
CA THR A 88 -1.22 -11.78 13.06
C THR A 88 -2.25 -11.01 12.27
N GLY A 89 -2.14 -9.68 12.21
CA GLY A 89 -3.03 -8.85 11.41
C GLY A 89 -3.04 -9.22 9.93
N LEU A 90 -4.21 -9.12 9.30
CA LEU A 90 -4.37 -9.31 7.85
C LEU A 90 -4.76 -7.99 7.19
N ILE A 91 -3.94 -7.47 6.29
CA ILE A 91 -4.29 -6.32 5.45
C ILE A 91 -4.49 -6.85 4.04
N VAL A 92 -5.55 -6.41 3.35
CA VAL A 92 -5.86 -6.89 2.00
C VAL A 92 -5.92 -5.72 1.03
N ALA A 93 -5.20 -5.85 -0.09
CA ALA A 93 -5.26 -4.90 -1.20
C ALA A 93 -6.66 -4.90 -1.84
N VAL A 94 -7.20 -3.73 -2.11
CA VAL A 94 -8.51 -3.56 -2.77
C VAL A 94 -8.39 -3.16 -4.23
N GLU A 95 -7.21 -2.67 -4.65
CA GLU A 95 -6.97 -2.22 -6.01
C GLU A 95 -6.74 -3.35 -7.03
N ALA A 96 -7.06 -3.06 -8.29
CA ALA A 96 -6.57 -3.84 -9.42
C ALA A 96 -5.05 -3.69 -9.58
N THR A 97 -4.38 -4.70 -10.16
CA THR A 97 -2.95 -4.57 -10.48
C THR A 97 -2.77 -3.70 -11.73
N GLY A 98 -1.80 -2.79 -11.67
CA GLY A 98 -1.42 -1.97 -12.82
C GLY A 98 -2.20 -0.67 -12.90
N TYR A 99 -2.23 -0.08 -14.08
CA TYR A 99 -2.98 1.14 -14.40
C TYR A 99 -3.56 0.99 -15.80
N THR A 100 -4.74 1.55 -16.04
CA THR A 100 -5.48 1.38 -17.31
C THR A 100 -5.04 2.31 -18.43
N ASP A 101 -4.36 3.41 -18.07
CA ASP A 101 -4.22 4.59 -18.93
C ASP A 101 -2.76 4.86 -19.38
N GLU A 102 -2.52 6.01 -20.01
CA GLU A 102 -1.20 6.48 -20.41
C GLU A 102 -0.21 6.54 -19.23
N PRO A 103 1.10 6.36 -19.45
CA PRO A 103 2.11 6.39 -18.38
C PRO A 103 2.10 7.67 -17.52
N THR A 104 1.61 8.78 -18.08
CA THR A 104 1.45 10.12 -17.49
C THR A 104 0.06 10.37 -16.87
N ALA A 105 -0.84 9.38 -16.97
CA ALA A 105 -2.25 9.46 -16.61
C ALA A 105 -2.70 8.26 -15.75
N ARG A 106 -1.77 7.63 -15.02
CA ARG A 106 -1.99 6.34 -14.36
C ARG A 106 -3.24 6.39 -13.49
N ARG A 107 -4.15 5.45 -13.73
CA ARG A 107 -5.43 5.36 -13.01
C ARG A 107 -5.47 4.08 -12.18
N SER A 108 -5.62 4.26 -10.88
CA SER A 108 -5.98 3.17 -9.96
C SER A 108 -7.49 2.94 -10.00
N GLU A 109 -7.90 1.70 -9.76
CA GLU A 109 -9.30 1.28 -9.64
C GLU A 109 -9.43 0.17 -8.59
N VAL A 110 -10.61 0.03 -8.01
CA VAL A 110 -10.94 -1.15 -7.19
C VAL A 110 -10.99 -2.40 -8.08
N LEU A 111 -10.39 -3.49 -7.61
CA LEU A 111 -10.35 -4.76 -8.33
C LEU A 111 -11.79 -5.27 -8.59
N PRO A 112 -12.16 -5.58 -9.84
CA PRO A 112 -13.48 -6.09 -10.16
C PRO A 112 -13.84 -7.32 -9.31
N GLY A 113 -15.05 -7.31 -8.76
CA GLY A 113 -15.51 -8.36 -7.88
C GLY A 113 -15.01 -8.26 -6.43
N TRP A 114 -14.20 -7.27 -6.08
CA TRP A 114 -13.79 -7.00 -4.70
C TRP A 114 -14.42 -5.71 -4.15
N SER A 115 -14.47 -5.63 -2.82
CA SER A 115 -14.95 -4.45 -2.10
C SER A 115 -14.47 -4.49 -0.65
N VAL A 116 -14.48 -3.32 0.00
CA VAL A 116 -14.22 -3.21 1.45
C VAL A 116 -15.07 -4.19 2.25
N GLY A 117 -16.36 -4.33 1.91
CA GLY A 117 -17.26 -5.26 2.60
C GLY A 117 -16.86 -6.73 2.45
N LYS A 118 -16.33 -7.15 1.28
CA LYS A 118 -15.80 -8.51 1.10
C LYS A 118 -14.53 -8.71 1.92
N ILE A 119 -13.64 -7.73 1.94
CA ILE A 119 -12.41 -7.76 2.75
C ILE A 119 -12.76 -7.85 4.25
N ALA A 120 -13.71 -7.05 4.71
CA ALA A 120 -14.18 -7.09 6.10
C ALA A 120 -14.77 -8.46 6.48
N ARG A 121 -15.59 -9.06 5.61
CA ARG A 121 -16.18 -10.40 5.83
C ARG A 121 -15.15 -11.54 5.82
N MET A 122 -13.99 -11.35 5.19
CA MET A 122 -12.88 -12.30 5.26
C MET A 122 -12.21 -12.31 6.65
N GLY A 123 -12.49 -11.31 7.50
CA GLY A 123 -11.82 -11.15 8.79
C GLY A 123 -10.52 -10.35 8.71
N ALA A 124 -10.27 -9.66 7.59
CA ALA A 124 -9.12 -8.78 7.46
C ALA A 124 -9.14 -7.69 8.53
N SER A 125 -7.97 -7.33 9.04
CA SER A 125 -7.75 -6.22 9.95
C SER A 125 -7.64 -4.88 9.22
N GLY A 126 -7.18 -4.83 7.96
CA GLY A 126 -7.08 -3.58 7.21
C GLY A 126 -7.43 -3.71 5.73
N VAL A 127 -7.83 -2.59 5.13
CA VAL A 127 -7.90 -2.43 3.68
C VAL A 127 -6.70 -1.61 3.24
N LYS A 128 -6.04 -2.04 2.18
CA LYS A 128 -5.01 -1.27 1.51
C LYS A 128 -5.48 -0.82 0.13
N LEU A 129 -5.17 0.41 -0.25
CA LEU A 129 -5.39 0.95 -1.60
C LEU A 129 -4.08 1.53 -2.14
N LEU A 130 -3.57 0.98 -3.25
CA LEU A 130 -2.49 1.63 -4.01
C LEU A 130 -3.05 2.69 -4.97
N LEU A 131 -2.48 3.88 -4.92
CA LEU A 131 -2.90 5.02 -5.71
C LEU A 131 -1.72 5.56 -6.51
N TYR A 132 -1.76 5.50 -7.85
CA TYR A 132 -0.83 6.32 -8.62
C TYR A 132 -1.28 7.78 -8.56
N TYR A 133 -0.41 8.67 -8.10
CA TYR A 133 -0.81 10.06 -7.88
C TYR A 133 0.33 11.05 -8.13
N HIS A 134 -0.01 12.12 -8.84
CA HIS A 134 0.79 13.33 -8.92
C HIS A 134 -0.15 14.51 -8.71
N PRO A 135 0.14 15.44 -7.77
CA PRO A 135 -0.72 16.59 -7.44
C PRO A 135 -1.13 17.47 -8.61
N GLU A 136 -0.34 17.44 -9.68
CA GLU A 136 -0.50 18.24 -10.90
C GLU A 136 -0.94 17.41 -12.13
N ALA A 137 -1.16 16.10 -11.99
CA ALA A 137 -1.70 15.31 -13.09
C ALA A 137 -3.15 15.72 -13.39
N HIS A 138 -3.53 15.69 -14.67
CA HIS A 138 -4.89 16.04 -15.10
C HIS A 138 -5.97 15.14 -14.47
N ASN A 139 -5.62 13.90 -14.08
CA ASN A 139 -6.52 12.95 -13.44
C ASN A 139 -6.48 13.00 -11.90
N ALA A 140 -5.75 13.94 -11.29
CA ALA A 140 -5.58 14.02 -9.82
C ALA A 140 -6.92 14.07 -9.07
N ALA A 141 -7.89 14.86 -9.56
CA ALA A 141 -9.21 14.96 -8.95
C ALA A 141 -9.99 13.63 -8.99
N GLN A 142 -9.81 12.81 -10.03
CA GLN A 142 -10.44 11.49 -10.14
C GLN A 142 -9.82 10.50 -9.15
N GLN A 143 -8.49 10.54 -8.98
CA GLN A 143 -7.78 9.72 -7.98
C GLN A 143 -8.14 10.14 -6.56
N GLU A 144 -8.32 11.44 -6.30
CA GLU A 144 -8.82 11.95 -5.02
C GLU A 144 -10.22 11.45 -4.70
N ALA A 145 -11.13 11.48 -5.69
CA ALA A 145 -12.48 10.96 -5.54
C ALA A 145 -12.50 9.46 -5.23
N LEU A 146 -11.61 8.67 -5.85
CA LEU A 146 -11.47 7.23 -5.55
C LEU A 146 -11.07 7.00 -4.08
N VAL A 147 -10.12 7.79 -3.54
CA VAL A 147 -9.75 7.68 -2.13
C VAL A 147 -10.93 8.02 -1.23
N ASP A 148 -11.69 9.08 -1.55
CA ASP A 148 -12.85 9.50 -0.77
C ASP A 148 -13.96 8.41 -0.77
N GLU A 149 -14.18 7.76 -1.91
CA GLU A 149 -15.10 6.61 -2.06
C GLU A 149 -14.67 5.42 -1.19
N VAL A 150 -13.41 5.00 -1.30
CA VAL A 150 -12.88 3.86 -0.54
C VAL A 150 -12.83 4.18 0.95
N ALA A 151 -12.51 5.41 1.34
CA ALA A 151 -12.55 5.86 2.73
C ALA A 151 -13.97 5.85 3.28
N ALA A 152 -14.98 6.24 2.48
CA ALA A 152 -16.39 6.15 2.87
C ALA A 152 -16.82 4.69 3.10
N ALA A 153 -16.44 3.79 2.19
CA ALA A 153 -16.69 2.36 2.38
C ALA A 153 -15.97 1.82 3.63
N CYS A 154 -14.72 2.21 3.87
CA CYS A 154 -13.96 1.81 5.06
C CYS A 154 -14.64 2.28 6.36
N ARG A 155 -15.17 3.52 6.39
CA ARG A 155 -15.98 4.00 7.52
C ARG A 155 -17.24 3.16 7.73
N ALA A 156 -17.96 2.79 6.68
CA ALA A 156 -19.19 2.00 6.78
C ALA A 156 -18.98 0.58 7.34
N TYR A 157 -17.78 0.03 7.20
CA TYR A 157 -17.42 -1.31 7.69
C TYR A 157 -16.47 -1.30 8.90
N ASP A 158 -16.22 -0.13 9.51
CA ASP A 158 -15.23 0.04 10.57
C ASP A 158 -13.86 -0.56 10.23
N MET A 159 -13.44 -0.42 8.98
CA MET A 159 -12.15 -0.89 8.47
C MET A 159 -11.15 0.26 8.45
N PRO A 160 -9.90 0.06 8.93
CA PRO A 160 -8.85 1.03 8.71
C PRO A 160 -8.37 0.98 7.26
N LEU A 161 -8.18 2.16 6.67
CA LEU A 161 -7.65 2.35 5.32
C LEU A 161 -6.16 2.72 5.36
N PHE A 162 -5.34 1.83 4.80
CA PHE A 162 -3.93 2.03 4.51
C PHE A 162 -3.80 2.53 3.07
N LEU A 163 -3.54 3.82 2.89
CA LEU A 163 -3.34 4.39 1.56
C LEU A 163 -1.86 4.29 1.18
N GLU A 164 -1.56 3.75 -0.01
CA GLU A 164 -0.21 3.68 -0.58
C GLU A 164 -0.12 4.49 -1.87
N PRO A 165 0.19 5.79 -1.81
CA PRO A 165 0.43 6.58 -3.00
C PRO A 165 1.79 6.25 -3.63
N LEU A 166 1.83 6.17 -4.97
CA LEU A 166 3.05 6.09 -5.75
C LEU A 166 3.13 7.27 -6.72
N SER A 167 4.18 8.06 -6.59
CA SER A 167 4.52 9.19 -7.44
C SER A 167 4.97 8.73 -8.84
N PHE A 168 4.77 9.59 -9.84
CA PHE A 168 5.22 9.36 -11.20
C PHE A 168 5.50 10.69 -11.90
N ALA A 169 6.37 10.68 -12.92
CA ALA A 169 6.63 11.86 -13.73
C ALA A 169 5.47 12.12 -14.71
N ILE A 170 5.01 13.38 -14.76
CA ILE A 170 3.95 13.82 -15.68
C ILE A 170 4.50 14.25 -17.06
N ASP A 171 5.80 14.53 -17.15
CA ASP A 171 6.49 14.80 -18.42
C ASP A 171 6.73 13.46 -19.16
N PRO A 172 6.17 13.25 -20.36
CA PRO A 172 6.39 12.03 -21.14
C PRO A 172 7.86 11.75 -21.48
N GLY A 173 8.72 12.78 -21.48
CA GLY A 173 10.16 12.65 -21.70
C GLY A 173 10.93 12.16 -20.49
N LYS A 174 10.32 12.16 -19.29
CA LYS A 174 10.95 11.73 -18.04
C LYS A 174 10.45 10.35 -17.61
N LYS A 175 11.38 9.47 -17.28
CA LYS A 175 11.05 8.14 -16.72
C LYS A 175 10.77 8.17 -15.22
N ARG A 176 11.41 9.08 -14.50
CA ARG A 176 11.37 9.24 -13.05
C ARG A 176 11.40 10.74 -12.70
N LEU A 177 10.86 11.07 -11.53
CA LEU A 177 11.03 12.40 -10.93
C LEU A 177 12.48 12.55 -10.47
N SER A 178 13.03 13.76 -10.50
CA SER A 178 14.25 14.06 -9.74
C SER A 178 13.98 13.95 -8.24
N SER A 179 15.04 13.86 -7.43
CA SER A 179 14.93 13.79 -5.97
C SER A 179 14.12 14.98 -5.39
N ALA A 180 14.36 16.19 -5.90
CA ALA A 180 13.62 17.38 -5.50
C ALA A 180 12.13 17.35 -5.91
N GLU A 181 11.85 16.89 -7.13
CA GLU A 181 10.47 16.72 -7.61
C GLU A 181 9.73 15.65 -6.77
N LYS A 182 10.41 14.52 -6.47
CA LYS A 182 9.86 13.45 -5.64
C LYS A 182 9.51 13.94 -4.24
N ARG A 183 10.39 14.72 -3.60
CA ARG A 183 10.14 15.31 -2.27
C ARG A 183 8.88 16.16 -2.29
N ALA A 184 8.78 17.08 -3.25
CA ALA A 184 7.61 17.95 -3.38
C ALA A 184 6.32 17.15 -3.58
N VAL A 185 6.34 16.17 -4.48
CA VAL A 185 5.17 15.32 -4.79
C VAL A 185 4.75 14.48 -3.59
N VAL A 186 5.68 13.80 -2.92
CA VAL A 186 5.37 12.91 -1.78
C VAL A 186 4.82 13.71 -0.59
N VAL A 187 5.45 14.85 -0.25
CA VAL A 187 5.00 15.70 0.86
C VAL A 187 3.63 16.31 0.58
N GLU A 188 3.39 16.81 -0.64
CA GLU A 188 2.09 17.37 -0.99
C GLU A 188 0.99 16.30 -1.04
N THR A 189 1.32 15.09 -1.49
CA THR A 189 0.43 13.93 -1.45
C THR A 189 -0.01 13.62 -0.01
N ALA A 190 0.93 13.59 0.94
CA ALA A 190 0.61 13.38 2.35
C ALA A 190 -0.33 14.48 2.89
N ARG A 191 -0.06 15.75 2.56
CA ARG A 191 -0.91 16.89 2.96
C ARG A 191 -2.35 16.74 2.45
N ARG A 192 -2.52 16.31 1.18
CA ARG A 192 -3.85 16.18 0.55
C ARG A 192 -4.66 15.00 1.08
N PHE A 193 -4.04 13.87 1.39
CA PHE A 193 -4.76 12.63 1.69
C PHE A 193 -4.94 12.32 3.18
N THR A 194 -4.02 12.74 4.03
CA THR A 194 -4.08 12.40 5.48
C THR A 194 -5.22 13.12 6.20
N GLY A 195 -5.87 14.10 5.55
CA GLY A 195 -7.11 14.72 6.00
C GLY A 195 -8.41 14.10 5.44
N ARG A 196 -8.33 13.11 4.54
CA ARG A 196 -9.48 12.57 3.77
C ARG A 196 -10.08 11.29 4.34
N GLY A 197 -9.78 10.98 5.60
CA GLY A 197 -10.34 9.82 6.29
C GLY A 197 -9.64 8.49 6.00
N ILE A 198 -8.43 8.54 5.44
CA ILE A 198 -7.46 7.44 5.58
C ILE A 198 -7.04 7.30 7.04
N ASP A 199 -6.54 6.13 7.43
CA ASP A 199 -6.11 5.87 8.81
C ASP A 199 -4.60 5.71 8.95
N VAL A 200 -3.94 5.16 7.92
CA VAL A 200 -2.47 5.04 7.85
C VAL A 200 -1.98 5.39 6.45
N LEU A 201 -0.93 6.21 6.36
CA LEU A 201 -0.23 6.50 5.11
C LEU A 201 0.97 5.56 4.94
N LYS A 202 0.97 4.75 3.88
CA LYS A 202 2.15 3.99 3.43
C LYS A 202 2.87 4.82 2.37
N ALA A 203 3.82 5.63 2.80
CA ALA A 203 4.51 6.61 1.95
C ALA A 203 5.74 6.02 1.26
N GLU A 204 6.08 6.55 0.10
CA GLU A 204 7.42 6.43 -0.45
C GLU A 204 8.44 7.16 0.42
N PHE A 205 9.69 6.72 0.36
CA PHE A 205 10.79 7.58 0.79
C PHE A 205 10.80 8.85 -0.11
N PRO A 206 10.86 10.06 0.48
CA PRO A 206 10.60 11.31 -0.25
C PRO A 206 11.72 11.72 -1.20
N LEU A 207 12.78 10.94 -1.35
CA LEU A 207 13.95 11.27 -2.16
C LEU A 207 14.35 10.08 -3.03
N ASP A 208 15.16 10.35 -4.06
CA ASP A 208 15.98 9.35 -4.71
C ASP A 208 17.35 9.33 -4.01
N VAL A 209 17.69 8.19 -3.39
CA VAL A 209 18.90 8.03 -2.57
C VAL A 209 20.18 7.94 -3.41
N GLU A 210 20.08 7.63 -4.70
CA GLU A 210 21.21 7.63 -5.62
C GLU A 210 21.55 9.06 -6.07
N GLU A 211 20.53 9.90 -6.27
CA GLU A 211 20.71 11.31 -6.64
C GLU A 211 21.06 12.19 -5.44
N GLU A 212 20.51 11.90 -4.26
CA GLU A 212 20.77 12.62 -3.02
C GLU A 212 21.26 11.63 -1.94
N PRO A 213 22.58 11.49 -1.73
CA PRO A 213 23.14 10.58 -0.74
C PRO A 213 23.30 11.17 0.67
N ASP A 214 23.02 12.47 0.88
CA ASP A 214 23.21 13.10 2.19
C ASP A 214 22.07 12.76 3.17
N GLU A 215 22.38 11.98 4.20
CA GLU A 215 21.44 11.58 5.25
C GLU A 215 20.86 12.77 6.04
N ALA A 216 21.54 13.90 6.10
CA ALA A 216 20.97 15.11 6.71
C ALA A 216 19.78 15.63 5.88
N VAL A 217 19.91 15.59 4.55
CA VAL A 217 18.82 15.96 3.62
C VAL A 217 17.67 14.95 3.70
N TRP A 218 17.97 13.67 3.94
CA TRP A 218 16.97 12.63 4.18
C TRP A 218 16.15 12.91 5.44
N ALA A 219 16.83 13.21 6.54
CA ALA A 219 16.18 13.55 7.80
C ALA A 219 15.26 14.77 7.65
N ASP A 220 15.69 15.78 6.89
CA ASP A 220 14.89 16.97 6.60
C ASP A 220 13.65 16.65 5.75
N ALA A 221 13.79 15.83 4.71
CA ALA A 221 12.66 15.42 3.87
C ALA A 221 11.66 14.55 4.65
N CYS A 222 12.12 13.64 5.52
CA CYS A 222 11.25 12.88 6.41
C CYS A 222 10.56 13.77 7.45
N ARG A 223 11.21 14.84 7.93
CA ARG A 223 10.59 15.82 8.84
C ARG A 223 9.44 16.56 8.15
N GLU A 224 9.64 17.01 6.91
CA GLU A 224 8.58 17.65 6.12
C GLU A 224 7.39 16.70 5.88
N LEU A 225 7.66 15.43 5.55
CA LEU A 225 6.62 14.42 5.42
C LEU A 225 5.85 14.23 6.73
N ASN A 226 6.57 14.17 7.85
CA ASN A 226 5.97 14.05 9.18
C ASN A 226 5.09 15.25 9.55
N GLU A 227 5.53 16.47 9.23
CA GLU A 227 4.74 17.70 9.47
C GLU A 227 3.51 17.77 8.56
N ALA A 228 3.59 17.24 7.33
CA ALA A 228 2.48 17.21 6.40
C ALA A 228 1.42 16.15 6.75
N SER A 229 1.83 15.04 7.37
CA SER A 229 0.93 13.93 7.67
C SER A 229 0.09 14.16 8.93
N ARG A 230 -1.24 14.05 8.77
CA ARG A 230 -2.21 14.13 9.88
C ARG A 230 -2.58 12.77 10.48
N THR A 231 -2.02 11.69 9.94
CA THR A 231 -2.22 10.31 10.37
C THR A 231 -0.87 9.62 10.62
N PRO A 232 -0.84 8.50 11.35
CA PRO A 232 0.34 7.64 11.37
C PRO A 232 0.78 7.28 9.94
N TRP A 233 2.08 7.16 9.74
CA TRP A 233 2.67 6.83 8.46
C TRP A 233 3.81 5.83 8.60
N VAL A 234 4.06 5.08 7.53
CA VAL A 234 5.14 4.10 7.40
C VAL A 234 5.80 4.25 6.04
N LEU A 235 7.06 3.84 5.92
CA LEU A 235 7.76 3.79 4.63
C LEU A 235 7.53 2.45 3.94
N LEU A 236 7.35 2.49 2.63
CA LEU A 236 7.50 1.33 1.75
C LEU A 236 8.96 1.18 1.30
N SER A 237 9.42 -0.05 1.08
CA SER A 237 10.82 -0.32 0.73
C SER A 237 11.17 -0.05 -0.74
N ALA A 238 10.19 -0.04 -1.65
CA ALA A 238 10.39 0.15 -3.09
C ALA A 238 11.44 -0.77 -3.76
N GLY A 239 11.89 -1.83 -3.09
CA GLY A 239 12.95 -2.72 -3.59
C GLY A 239 14.38 -2.16 -3.48
N VAL A 240 14.60 -1.11 -2.68
CA VAL A 240 15.97 -0.64 -2.35
C VAL A 240 16.66 -1.63 -1.41
N SER A 241 17.99 -1.74 -1.52
CA SER A 241 18.86 -2.63 -0.73
C SER A 241 19.86 -1.87 0.10
#